data_AF-A0A2W8G7F8-F1
#
_entry.id   AF-A0A2W8G7F8-F1
#
_cell.length_a   1.000
_cell.length_b   1.000
_cell.length_c   1.000
_cell.angle_alpha   90.00
_cell.angle_beta   90.00
_cell.angle_gamma   90.00
#
_symmetry.space_group_name_H-M   'P 1'
#
loop_
_entity.id
_entity.type
_entity.pdbx_description
1 polymer ?
#
loop_
_entity_poly.entity_id
_entity_poly.type
_entity_poly.pdbx_seq_one_letter_code
_entity_poly.pdbx_strand_id
1 'polypeptide(L)' 'GYFQITAVPRLAVYDPTVQFEFWFSETKIADTSQVETSARYLGTGSQWSVSGPHIKPGKDFWFYVRSV' A
#
# COMPACT_ATOMS: atom_id res chain seq x y z
N GLY A 1 -19.50 10.62 2.39
CA GLY A 1 -18.48 11.02 1.41
C GLY A 1 -17.67 9.81 1.02
N TYR A 2 -17.16 9.77 -0.21
CA TYR A 2 -16.33 8.69 -0.71
C TYR A 2 -14.88 9.17 -0.72
N PHE A 3 -14.01 8.49 0.03
CA PHE A 3 -12.58 8.80 0.09
C PHE A 3 -11.78 7.68 -0.56
N GLN A 4 -10.65 8.06 -1.14
CA GLN A 4 -9.70 7.15 -1.77
C GLN A 4 -8.29 7.57 -1.39
N ILE A 5 -7.43 6.59 -1.14
CA ILE A 5 -5.98 6.77 -0.96
C ILE A 5 -5.29 5.96 -2.06
N THR A 6 -4.34 6.60 -2.75
CA THR A 6 -3.56 5.99 -3.83
C THR A 6 -2.09 6.02 -3.46
N ALA A 7 -1.42 4.86 -3.53
CA ALA A 7 0.02 4.72 -3.31
C ALA A 7 0.72 4.55 -4.65
N VAL A 8 1.70 5.42 -4.93
CA VAL A 8 2.53 5.40 -6.15
C VAL A 8 4.01 5.41 -5.73
N PRO A 9 4.70 4.26 -5.76
CA PRO A 9 6.12 4.18 -5.47
C PRO A 9 6.92 4.96 -6.51
N ARG A 10 7.98 5.63 -6.08
CA ARG A 10 8.90 6.37 -6.95
C ARG A 10 10.30 5.86 -6.72
N LEU A 11 10.94 5.36 -7.78
CA LEU A 11 12.35 4.99 -7.74
C LEU A 11 13.23 6.23 -7.87
N ALA A 12 14.35 6.24 -7.14
CA ALA A 12 15.36 7.28 -7.27
C ALA A 12 16.04 7.25 -8.65
N VAL A 13 16.21 6.04 -9.21
CA VAL A 13 16.68 5.81 -10.58
C VAL A 13 15.57 5.08 -11.33
N TYR A 14 15.20 5.59 -12.51
CA TYR A 14 14.16 4.96 -13.32
C TYR A 14 14.62 3.59 -13.81
N ASP A 15 13.87 2.56 -13.42
CA ASP A 15 13.97 1.21 -13.97
C ASP A 15 12.55 0.74 -14.33
N PRO A 16 12.23 0.54 -15.62
CA PRO A 16 10.91 0.12 -16.06
C PRO A 16 10.60 -1.35 -15.78
N THR A 17 11.60 -2.15 -15.41
CA THR A 17 11.45 -3.59 -15.16
C THR A 17 10.98 -3.86 -13.74
N VAL A 18 11.28 -2.95 -12.81
CA VAL A 18 10.87 -3.07 -11.41
C VAL A 18 9.35 -3.03 -11.31
N GLN A 19 8.78 -4.04 -10.68
CA GLN A 19 7.38 -4.04 -10.27
C GLN A 19 7.27 -3.82 -8.77
N PHE A 20 6.09 -3.46 -8.29
CA PHE A 20 5.84 -3.32 -6.86
C PHE A 20 4.68 -4.18 -6.42
N GLU A 21 4.86 -4.84 -5.30
CA GLU A 21 3.79 -5.48 -4.55
C GLU A 21 3.26 -4.52 -3.49
N PHE A 22 1.95 -4.58 -3.25
CA PHE A 22 1.26 -3.68 -2.35
C PHE A 22 0.43 -4.45 -1.32
N TRP A 23 0.52 -3.98 -0.08
CA TRP A 23 -0.36 -4.39 1.01
C TRP A 23 -0.96 -3.19 1.71
N PHE A 24 -2.15 -3.39 2.29
CA PHE A 24 -2.87 -2.39 3.05
C PHE A 24 -3.24 -2.89 4.44
N SER A 25 -3.09 -2.02 5.43
CA SER A 25 -3.54 -2.27 6.80
C SER A 25 -4.16 -1.01 7.42
N GLU A 26 -5.20 -1.21 8.22
CA GLU A 26 -5.78 -0.18 9.08
C GLU A 26 -5.04 -0.01 10.41
N THR A 27 -4.00 -0.80 10.64
CA THR A 27 -3.13 -0.73 11.82
C THR A 27 -1.66 -0.75 11.42
N LYS A 28 -0.83 -0.01 12.16
CA LYS A 28 0.62 -0.06 11.97
C LYS A 28 1.13 -1.45 12.34
N ILE A 29 1.91 -2.02 11.45
CA ILE A 29 2.66 -3.26 11.65
C ILE A 29 4.07 -2.84 12.04
N ALA A 30 4.53 -3.28 13.20
CA ALA A 30 5.83 -2.90 13.73
C ALA A 30 6.97 -3.67 13.04
N ASP A 31 6.76 -4.95 12.76
CA ASP A 31 7.72 -5.84 12.11
C ASP A 31 7.34 -6.06 10.65
N THR A 32 8.20 -5.62 9.73
CA THR A 32 7.97 -5.74 8.28
C THR A 32 7.83 -7.18 7.81
N SER A 33 8.39 -8.16 8.54
CA SER A 33 8.23 -9.58 8.19
C SER A 33 6.79 -10.07 8.35
N GLN A 34 5.98 -9.41 9.18
CA GLN A 34 4.58 -9.76 9.43
C GLN A 34 3.61 -9.14 8.41
N VAL A 35 4.10 -8.31 7.48
CA VAL A 35 3.25 -7.62 6.50
C VAL A 35 2.47 -8.63 5.65
N GLU A 36 3.12 -9.68 5.17
CA GLU A 36 2.49 -10.67 4.28
C GLU A 36 1.36 -11.46 4.95
N THR A 37 1.41 -11.61 6.27
CA THR A 37 0.42 -12.38 7.05
C THR A 37 -0.64 -11.50 7.69
N SER A 38 -0.31 -10.24 8.03
CA SER A 38 -1.17 -9.36 8.82
C SER A 38 -1.81 -8.24 8.01
N ALA A 39 -1.27 -7.90 6.83
CA ALA A 39 -1.86 -6.92 5.94
C ALA A 39 -2.60 -7.59 4.77
N ARG A 40 -3.57 -6.87 4.22
CA ARG A 40 -4.30 -7.31 3.03
C ARG A 40 -3.43 -7.09 1.80
N TYR A 41 -3.10 -8.18 1.08
CA TYR A 41 -2.48 -8.07 -0.23
C TYR A 41 -3.44 -7.41 -1.23
N LEU A 42 -2.94 -6.42 -1.98
CA LEU A 42 -3.69 -5.71 -3.01
C LEU A 42 -3.34 -6.19 -4.41
N GLY A 43 -2.08 -6.57 -4.63
CA GLY A 43 -1.59 -7.04 -5.92
C GLY A 43 -0.24 -6.44 -6.29
N THR A 44 0.19 -6.72 -7.53
CA THR A 44 1.40 -6.18 -8.14
C THR A 44 1.03 -5.08 -9.14
N GLY A 45 1.83 -4.02 -9.24
CA GLY A 45 1.67 -2.98 -10.27
C GLY A 45 2.54 -1.76 -10.06
N SER A 46 2.26 -0.69 -10.79
CA SER A 46 2.92 0.61 -10.62
C SER A 46 2.23 1.51 -9.58
N GLN A 47 0.98 1.21 -9.24
CA GLN A 47 0.19 1.91 -8.22
C GLN A 47 -0.97 1.04 -7.75
N TRP A 48 -1.48 1.33 -6.54
CA TRP A 48 -2.72 0.77 -6.04
C TRP A 48 -3.55 1.83 -5.32
N SER A 49 -4.88 1.65 -5.35
CA SER A 49 -5.83 2.52 -4.65
C SER A 49 -6.71 1.70 -3.73
N VAL A 50 -6.99 2.24 -2.54
CA VAL A 50 -7.99 1.73 -1.60
C VAL A 50 -9.02 2.81 -1.38
N SER A 51 -10.29 2.44 -1.53
CA SER A 51 -11.44 3.32 -1.37
C SER A 51 -12.55 2.59 -0.63
N GLY A 52 -13.46 3.35 -0.03
CA GLY A 52 -14.63 2.78 0.64
C GLY A 52 -15.03 3.53 1.90
N PRO A 53 -16.11 3.06 2.57
CA PRO A 53 -16.68 3.74 3.72
C PRO A 53 -15.79 3.70 4.97
N HIS A 54 -14.81 2.79 5.02
CA HIS A 54 -13.83 2.70 6.12
C HIS A 54 -12.69 3.71 5.97
N ILE A 55 -12.43 4.22 4.75
CA ILE A 55 -11.46 5.29 4.51
C ILE A 55 -12.10 6.61 4.91
N LYS A 56 -11.54 7.26 5.93
CA LYS A 56 -12.09 8.48 6.52
C LYS A 56 -10.97 9.44 6.93
N PRO A 57 -11.20 10.76 6.86
CA PRO A 57 -10.29 11.75 7.43
C PRO A 57 -10.07 11.53 8.93
N GLY A 58 -8.87 11.90 9.41
CA GLY A 58 -8.52 11.81 10.83
C GLY A 58 -8.19 10.39 11.33
N LYS A 59 -8.11 9.40 10.44
CA LYS A 59 -7.61 8.05 10.73
C LYS A 59 -6.35 7.77 9.92
N ASP A 60 -5.36 7.19 10.57
CA ASP A 60 -4.15 6.73 9.92
C ASP A 60 -4.37 5.39 9.23
N PHE A 61 -3.76 5.24 8.06
CA PHE A 61 -3.76 4.01 7.28
C PHE A 61 -2.35 3.73 6.79
N TRP A 62 -2.02 2.45 6.60
CA TRP A 62 -0.68 2.03 6.23
C TRP A 62 -0.70 1.27 4.92
N PHE A 63 0.13 1.73 3.98
CA PHE A 63 0.54 0.96 2.82
C PHE A 63 1.94 0.40 3.08
N TYR A 64 2.14 -0.86 2.71
CA TYR A 64 3.46 -1.47 2.62
C TYR A 64 3.71 -1.78 1.16
N VAL A 65 4.94 -1.51 0.72
CA VAL A 65 5.35 -1.63 -0.68
C VAL A 65 6.68 -2.35 -0.72
N ARG A 66 6.79 -3.34 -1.61
CA ARG A 66 8.05 -4.03 -1.90
C ARG A 66 8.31 -4.00 -3.40
N SER A 67 9.54 -3.66 -3.79
CA SER A 67 10.01 -3.84 -5.17
C SER A 67 10.31 -5.32 -5.44
N VAL A 68 9.88 -5.82 -6.60
CA VAL A 68 10.15 -7.17 -7.09
C VAL A 68 10.79 -7.15 -8.48
#